data_AF-A0A930V0T6-F1
#
_entry.id   AF-A0A930V0T6-F1
#
_cell.length_a   1.000
_cell.length_b   1.000
_cell.length_c   1.000
_cell.angle_alpha   90.00
_cell.angle_beta   90.00
_cell.angle_gamma   90.00
#
_symmetry.space_group_name_H-M   'P 1'
#
loop_
_entity.id
_entity.type
_entity.pdbx_description
1 polymer ?
#
loop_
_entity_poly.entity_id
_entity_poly.type
_entity_poly.pdbx_seq_one_letter_code
_entity_poly.pdbx_strand_id
1 'polypeptide(L)'
;MTATRGARNPKFVWQDAFIERGPSANAGYLGLVMSTYDNGDGKDFFVSQEQLANRTKLSERTVFTHLKALVHDGWVEVLEKGGRAGAYSKATTYRLRIPTGGLAEESDTARRGAESHGGDVARPVTGMAGKDEQSEQPERSRVEVPAVATGEGRRSLASVSEARARRAAEREEHRSARTTLSRWA
;
A
#
# COMPACT_ATOMS: atom_id res chain seq x y z
N MET A 1 -5.15 -37.00 9.70
CA MET A 1 -5.77 -35.93 10.50
C MET A 1 -4.67 -35.21 11.26
N THR A 2 -4.10 -34.17 10.66
CA THR A 2 -3.06 -33.33 11.26
C THR A 2 -3.73 -32.37 12.25
N ALA A 3 -3.43 -32.53 13.53
CA ALA A 3 -3.94 -31.67 14.59
C ALA A 3 -3.61 -30.20 14.29
N THR A 4 -4.63 -29.35 14.35
CA THR A 4 -4.54 -27.89 14.23
C THR A 4 -3.66 -27.35 15.36
N ARG A 5 -2.35 -27.30 15.14
CA ARG A 5 -1.38 -26.63 16.01
C ARG A 5 -1.91 -25.20 16.22
N GLY A 6 -2.31 -24.89 17.46
CA GLY A 6 -3.08 -23.71 17.87
C GLY A 6 -3.07 -22.60 16.83
N ALA A 7 -4.19 -22.47 16.11
CA ALA A 7 -4.29 -21.67 14.89
C ALA A 7 -3.84 -20.24 15.17
N ARG A 8 -2.57 -19.95 14.88
CA ARG A 8 -2.09 -18.56 14.88
C ARG A 8 -2.99 -17.80 13.93
N ASN A 9 -3.46 -16.63 14.36
CA ASN A 9 -4.30 -15.81 13.51
C ASN A 9 -3.56 -15.62 12.17
N PRO A 10 -4.16 -16.03 11.05
CA PRO A 10 -3.48 -16.09 9.76
C PRO A 10 -2.93 -14.74 9.31
N LYS A 11 -3.49 -13.63 9.85
CA LYS A 11 -2.98 -12.28 9.66
C LYS A 11 -1.54 -12.07 10.14
N PHE A 12 -1.12 -12.72 11.22
CA PHE A 12 0.22 -12.54 11.77
C PHE A 12 1.28 -13.34 11.01
N VAL A 13 0.89 -14.35 10.23
CA VAL A 13 1.84 -15.17 9.46
C VAL A 13 2.65 -14.30 8.50
N TRP A 14 2.01 -13.31 7.87
CA TRP A 14 2.69 -12.38 6.96
C TRP A 14 3.59 -11.38 7.69
N GLN A 15 3.16 -10.90 8.87
CA GLN A 15 3.94 -9.96 9.66
C GLN A 15 5.22 -10.63 10.17
N ASP A 16 5.10 -11.84 10.71
CA ASP A 16 6.23 -12.66 11.15
C ASP A 16 7.18 -12.90 9.96
N ALA A 17 6.67 -13.26 8.79
CA ALA A 17 7.49 -13.50 7.61
C ALA A 17 8.28 -12.26 7.15
N PHE A 18 7.66 -11.07 7.15
CA PHE A 18 8.34 -9.82 6.82
C PHE A 18 9.39 -9.41 7.87
N ILE A 19 9.14 -9.68 9.15
CA ILE A 19 10.11 -9.38 10.22
C ILE A 19 11.31 -10.33 10.14
N GLU A 20 11.08 -11.62 9.92
CA GLU A 20 12.12 -12.63 9.95
C GLU A 20 12.98 -12.65 8.68
N ARG A 21 12.38 -12.43 7.51
CA ARG A 21 13.01 -12.67 6.20
C ARG A 21 12.79 -11.56 5.20
N GLY A 22 12.04 -10.51 5.55
CA GLY A 22 11.60 -9.48 4.63
C GLY A 22 12.74 -8.78 3.87
N PRO A 23 12.41 -8.06 2.80
CA PRO A 23 13.38 -7.33 1.99
C PRO A 23 13.94 -6.11 2.76
N SER A 24 14.68 -5.24 2.06
CA SER A 24 15.22 -4.00 2.62
C SER A 24 14.20 -3.23 3.48
N ALA A 25 14.68 -2.56 4.53
CA ALA A 25 13.84 -1.98 5.60
C ALA A 25 12.60 -1.21 5.10
N ASN A 26 12.74 -0.38 4.07
CA ASN A 26 11.62 0.42 3.54
C ASN A 26 10.62 -0.42 2.73
N ALA A 27 11.09 -1.42 1.96
CA ALA A 27 10.22 -2.35 1.24
C ALA A 27 9.52 -3.31 2.22
N GLY A 28 10.23 -3.76 3.26
CA GLY A 28 9.67 -4.56 4.34
C GLY A 28 8.57 -3.83 5.10
N TYR A 29 8.77 -2.54 5.41
CA TYR A 29 7.73 -1.70 6.03
C TYR A 29 6.46 -1.60 5.15
N LEU A 30 6.62 -1.42 3.84
CA LEU A 30 5.49 -1.40 2.92
C LEU A 30 4.76 -2.75 2.89
N GLY A 31 5.52 -3.86 2.86
CA GLY A 31 4.97 -5.22 2.95
C GLY A 31 4.18 -5.47 4.23
N LEU A 32 4.69 -5.00 5.38
CA LEU A 32 3.99 -5.03 6.67
C LEU A 32 2.67 -4.25 6.60
N VAL A 33 2.66 -3.06 6.01
CA VAL A 33 1.42 -2.29 5.83
C VAL A 33 0.45 -3.02 4.91
N MET A 34 0.91 -3.62 3.81
CA MET A 34 0.06 -4.43 2.92
C MET A 34 -0.57 -5.62 3.65
N SER A 35 0.17 -6.28 4.54
CA SER A 35 -0.37 -7.39 5.37
C SER A 35 -1.54 -6.96 6.27
N THR A 36 -1.68 -5.67 6.57
CA THR A 36 -2.82 -5.18 7.37
C THR A 36 -4.15 -5.17 6.60
N TYR A 37 -4.07 -5.12 5.26
CA TYR A 37 -5.20 -5.19 4.33
C TYR A 37 -5.56 -6.62 3.95
N ASP A 38 -4.68 -7.58 4.22
CA ASP A 38 -4.98 -8.99 4.01
C ASP A 38 -5.97 -9.51 5.08
N ASN A 39 -6.93 -10.31 4.64
CA ASN A 39 -7.92 -10.95 5.51
C ASN A 39 -7.39 -12.25 6.15
N GLY A 40 -6.11 -12.58 5.92
CA GLY A 40 -5.43 -13.77 6.43
C GLY A 40 -5.18 -14.83 5.36
N ASP A 41 -5.93 -14.82 4.27
CA ASP A 41 -5.77 -15.80 3.19
C ASP A 41 -4.59 -15.47 2.25
N GLY A 42 -3.99 -14.29 2.39
CA GLY A 42 -2.94 -13.77 1.53
C GLY A 42 -3.40 -13.44 0.11
N LYS A 43 -4.71 -13.44 -0.16
CA LYS A 43 -5.31 -13.38 -1.50
C LYS A 43 -6.20 -12.16 -1.67
N ASP A 44 -6.27 -11.68 -2.91
CA ASP A 44 -7.30 -10.79 -3.45
C ASP A 44 -7.54 -9.52 -2.61
N PHE A 45 -6.47 -8.84 -2.19
CA PHE A 45 -6.62 -7.52 -1.60
C PHE A 45 -6.41 -6.43 -2.65
N PHE A 46 -7.24 -5.40 -2.56
CA PHE A 46 -7.32 -4.29 -3.50
C PHE A 46 -6.87 -3.04 -2.77
N VAL A 47 -5.61 -2.66 -2.95
CA VAL A 47 -5.05 -1.45 -2.35
C VAL A 47 -4.45 -0.55 -3.42
N SER A 48 -4.85 0.71 -3.44
CA SER A 48 -4.28 1.69 -4.38
C SER A 48 -2.92 2.17 -3.89
N GLN A 49 -2.07 2.64 -4.82
CA GLN A 49 -0.77 3.23 -4.47
C GLN A 49 -0.95 4.48 -3.60
N GLU A 50 -1.98 5.27 -3.87
CA GLU A 50 -2.38 6.43 -3.06
C GLU A 50 -2.73 6.02 -1.61
N GLN A 51 -3.50 4.95 -1.42
CA GLN A 51 -3.83 4.44 -0.07
C GLN A 51 -2.57 4.01 0.68
N LEU A 52 -1.66 3.31 0.01
CA LEU A 52 -0.38 2.91 0.59
C LEU A 52 0.50 4.10 0.92
N ALA A 53 0.58 5.11 0.04
CA ALA A 53 1.32 6.35 0.27
C ALA A 53 0.77 7.10 1.49
N ASN A 54 -0.55 7.26 1.56
CA ASN A 54 -1.22 7.91 2.69
C ASN A 54 -0.99 7.20 4.02
N ARG A 55 -0.88 5.87 4.01
CA ARG A 55 -0.68 5.04 5.20
C ARG A 55 0.77 5.01 5.65
N THR A 56 1.71 4.93 4.72
CA THR A 56 3.16 4.86 4.99
C THR A 56 3.82 6.24 5.11
N LYS A 57 3.12 7.31 4.73
CA LYS A 57 3.68 8.67 4.62
C LYS A 57 4.83 8.79 3.63
N LEU A 58 4.90 7.86 2.67
CA LEU A 58 5.84 7.91 1.55
C LEU A 58 5.19 8.57 0.34
N SER A 59 6.01 9.10 -0.57
CA SER A 59 5.51 9.57 -1.87
C SER A 59 4.99 8.39 -2.72
N GLU A 60 4.02 8.62 -3.60
CA GLU A 60 3.53 7.57 -4.51
C GLU A 60 4.64 6.97 -5.37
N ARG A 61 5.61 7.78 -5.81
CA ARG A 61 6.78 7.31 -6.56
C ARG A 61 7.65 6.34 -5.74
N THR A 62 7.85 6.65 -4.46
CA THR A 62 8.59 5.76 -3.53
C THR A 62 7.83 4.46 -3.31
N VAL A 63 6.51 4.54 -3.10
CA VAL A 63 5.64 3.36 -2.99
C VAL A 63 5.72 2.50 -4.24
N PHE A 64 5.62 3.09 -5.43
CA PHE A 64 5.76 2.37 -6.70
C PHE A 64 7.11 1.64 -6.81
N THR A 65 8.20 2.30 -6.40
CA THR A 65 9.55 1.74 -6.42
C THR A 65 9.66 0.54 -5.47
N HIS A 66 9.14 0.66 -4.24
CA HIS A 66 9.16 -0.43 -3.27
C HIS A 66 8.20 -1.57 -3.62
N LEU A 67 7.04 -1.28 -4.23
CA LEU A 67 6.16 -2.31 -4.77
C LEU A 67 6.87 -3.11 -5.87
N LYS A 68 7.57 -2.43 -6.78
CA LYS A 68 8.38 -3.10 -7.80
C LYS A 68 9.43 -4.02 -7.18
N ALA A 69 10.12 -3.56 -6.14
CA ALA A 69 11.10 -4.38 -5.41
C ALA A 69 10.44 -5.60 -4.76
N LEU A 70 9.32 -5.42 -4.06
CA LEU A 70 8.56 -6.52 -3.45
C LEU A 70 8.08 -7.56 -4.48
N VAL A 71 7.67 -7.11 -5.67
CA VAL A 71 7.26 -8.01 -6.76
C VAL A 71 8.45 -8.75 -7.34
N HIS A 72 9.55 -8.04 -7.59
CA HIS A 72 10.80 -8.61 -8.07
C HIS A 72 11.35 -9.68 -7.11
N ASP A 73 11.30 -9.40 -5.81
CA ASP A 73 11.81 -10.27 -4.76
C ASP A 73 10.83 -11.42 -4.42
N GLY A 74 9.69 -11.51 -5.11
CA GLY A 74 8.72 -12.60 -4.96
C GLY A 74 7.86 -12.53 -3.70
N TRP A 75 7.86 -11.41 -2.99
CA TRP A 75 7.01 -11.17 -1.80
C TRP A 75 5.58 -10.81 -2.16
N VAL A 76 5.39 -10.16 -3.32
CA VAL A 76 4.09 -9.73 -3.83
C VAL A 76 3.91 -10.26 -5.25
N GLU A 77 2.77 -10.86 -5.52
CA GLU A 77 2.35 -11.27 -6.86
C GLU A 77 1.24 -10.32 -7.33
N VAL A 78 1.35 -9.80 -8.56
CA VAL A 78 0.30 -9.01 -9.19
C VAL A 78 -0.62 -9.96 -9.93
N LEU A 79 -1.83 -10.18 -9.40
CA LEU A 79 -2.81 -11.07 -10.01
C LEU A 79 -3.50 -10.41 -11.21
N GLU A 80 -3.88 -9.14 -11.05
CA GLU A 80 -4.52 -8.39 -12.11
C GLU A 80 -4.03 -6.95 -12.10
N LYS A 81 -3.56 -6.49 -13.26
CA LYS A 81 -3.12 -5.10 -13.42
C LYS A 81 -4.33 -4.19 -13.53
N GLY A 82 -4.44 -3.25 -12.60
CA GLY A 82 -5.42 -2.18 -12.67
C GLY A 82 -5.18 -1.25 -13.87
N GLY A 83 -6.19 -0.45 -14.20
CA GLY A 83 -6.14 0.47 -15.32
C GLY A 83 -7.32 1.42 -15.33
N ARG A 84 -7.21 2.47 -16.15
CA ARG A 84 -8.30 3.40 -16.39
C ARG A 84 -8.91 3.08 -17.75
N ALA A 85 -10.17 2.66 -17.75
CA ALA A 85 -10.94 2.44 -18.97
C ALA A 85 -12.14 3.41 -18.95
N GLY A 86 -11.98 4.54 -19.66
CA GLY A 86 -12.98 5.61 -19.68
C GLY A 86 -13.20 6.23 -18.29
N ALA A 87 -14.46 6.20 -17.84
CA ALA A 87 -14.88 6.76 -16.56
C ALA A 87 -14.57 5.84 -15.35
N TYR A 88 -14.19 4.58 -15.59
CA TYR A 88 -13.97 3.60 -14.53
C TYR A 88 -12.47 3.33 -14.33
N SER A 89 -12.04 3.33 -13.06
CA SER A 89 -10.71 2.89 -12.65
C SER A 89 -10.80 1.54 -11.96
N LYS A 90 -10.08 0.54 -12.48
CA LYS A 90 -9.92 -0.76 -11.82
C LYS A 90 -8.66 -0.72 -10.96
N ALA A 91 -8.79 -1.08 -9.69
CA ALA A 91 -7.64 -1.22 -8.79
C ALA A 91 -6.82 -2.46 -9.16
N THR A 92 -5.51 -2.39 -8.96
CA THR A 92 -4.62 -3.55 -9.12
C THR A 92 -4.88 -4.53 -7.98
N THR A 93 -4.96 -5.82 -8.32
CA THR A 93 -5.13 -6.91 -7.36
C THR A 93 -3.78 -7.52 -7.04
N TYR A 94 -3.49 -7.65 -5.76
CA TYR A 94 -2.24 -8.20 -5.27
C TYR A 94 -2.49 -9.45 -4.43
N ARG A 95 -1.46 -10.30 -4.36
CA ARG A 95 -1.38 -11.47 -3.49
C ARG A 95 -0.04 -11.47 -2.76
N LEU A 96 -0.05 -11.77 -1.47
CA LEU A 96 1.19 -11.95 -0.71
C LEU A 96 1.71 -13.37 -0.89
N ARG A 97 3.04 -13.50 -0.99
CA ARG A 97 3.71 -14.79 -1.12
C ARG A 97 4.98 -14.81 -0.27
N ILE A 98 5.22 -15.94 0.38
CA ILE A 98 6.51 -16.19 1.04
C ILE A 98 7.40 -16.87 -0.01
N PRO A 99 8.52 -16.26 -0.43
CA PRO A 99 9.44 -16.91 -1.34
C PRO A 99 10.00 -18.19 -0.70
N THR A 100 9.79 -19.34 -1.36
CA THR A 100 10.05 -20.68 -0.79
C THR A 100 11.47 -21.21 -1.03
N GLY A 101 12.35 -20.49 -1.71
CA GLY A 101 13.71 -20.97 -1.95
C GLY A 101 14.61 -19.94 -2.62
N GLY A 102 15.73 -19.62 -1.95
CA GLY A 102 16.85 -18.84 -2.45
C GLY A 102 16.54 -17.35 -2.66
N LEU A 103 17.40 -16.47 -2.17
CA LEU A 103 17.48 -15.11 -2.67
C LEU A 103 17.58 -15.17 -4.21
N ALA A 104 16.53 -14.71 -4.90
CA ALA A 104 16.45 -14.48 -6.33
C ALA A 104 17.23 -15.48 -7.22
N GLU A 105 16.59 -16.60 -7.59
CA GLU A 105 16.77 -17.04 -8.97
C GLU A 105 16.23 -15.91 -9.85
N GLU A 106 17.17 -15.14 -10.40
CA GLU A 106 17.01 -14.02 -11.31
C GLU A 106 15.84 -14.29 -12.27
N SER A 107 14.68 -13.70 -11.98
CA SER A 107 13.49 -13.92 -12.78
C SER A 107 13.70 -13.27 -14.15
N ASP A 108 14.16 -14.06 -15.12
CA ASP A 108 14.37 -13.78 -16.55
C ASP A 108 13.05 -13.47 -17.31
N THR A 109 12.11 -12.80 -16.63
CA THR A 109 10.86 -12.31 -17.24
C THR A 109 10.98 -10.85 -17.70
N ALA A 110 12.12 -10.19 -17.48
CA ALA A 110 12.38 -8.83 -17.95
C ALA A 110 13.02 -8.74 -19.36
N ARG A 111 13.38 -9.85 -20.01
CA ARG A 111 14.06 -9.81 -21.33
C ARG A 111 13.17 -9.93 -22.57
N ARG A 112 11.86 -10.20 -22.45
CA ARG A 112 10.92 -10.10 -23.58
C ARG A 112 10.30 -8.70 -23.65
N GLY A 113 10.98 -7.73 -24.23
CA GLY A 113 10.34 -6.45 -24.53
C GLY A 113 11.22 -5.23 -24.83
N ALA A 114 12.50 -5.40 -25.18
CA ALA A 114 13.35 -4.27 -25.56
C ALA A 114 14.24 -4.59 -26.77
N GLU A 115 13.65 -5.14 -27.83
CA GLU A 115 14.23 -5.03 -29.17
C GLU A 115 13.76 -3.72 -29.82
N SER A 116 13.99 -2.59 -29.15
CA SER A 116 13.92 -1.28 -29.81
C SER A 116 15.30 -1.01 -30.39
N HIS A 117 15.49 -1.45 -31.63
CA HIS A 117 16.46 -0.86 -32.54
C HIS A 117 16.25 0.67 -32.56
N GLY A 118 17.29 1.44 -32.24
CA GLY A 118 17.26 2.87 -32.54
C GLY A 118 18.24 3.71 -31.72
N GLY A 119 19.38 4.02 -32.34
CA GLY A 119 19.99 5.34 -32.15
C GLY A 119 21.14 5.41 -31.16
N ASP A 120 22.28 4.92 -31.59
CA ASP A 120 23.59 5.49 -31.28
C ASP A 120 23.54 7.03 -31.42
N VAL A 121 23.64 7.77 -30.30
CA VAL A 121 24.22 9.12 -30.30
C VAL A 121 24.96 9.33 -28.97
N ALA A 122 26.25 9.04 -28.99
CA ALA A 122 27.18 9.54 -27.99
C ALA A 122 27.13 11.07 -27.95
N ARG A 123 26.66 11.66 -26.84
CA ARG A 123 26.97 13.05 -26.51
C ARG A 123 28.02 13.06 -25.40
N PRO A 124 29.28 13.42 -25.69
CA PRO A 124 30.27 13.67 -24.66
C PRO A 124 29.88 14.95 -23.91
N VAL A 125 29.61 14.85 -22.62
CA VAL A 125 29.61 16.01 -21.71
C VAL A 125 31.05 16.30 -21.32
N THR A 126 31.72 17.02 -22.23
CA THR A 126 32.94 17.78 -21.95
C THR A 126 32.68 18.73 -20.78
N GLY A 127 33.60 18.72 -19.82
CA GLY A 127 33.39 19.33 -18.51
C GLY A 127 33.45 20.85 -18.45
N MET A 128 33.10 21.33 -17.26
CA MET A 128 33.58 22.56 -16.61
C MET A 128 33.66 22.20 -15.13
N ALA A 129 34.82 22.04 -14.49
CA ALA A 129 35.92 22.98 -14.30
C ALA A 129 35.44 24.31 -13.70
N GLY A 130 35.61 24.42 -12.37
CA GLY A 130 35.83 25.69 -11.67
C GLY A 130 34.59 26.53 -11.39
N LYS A 131 34.25 26.62 -10.09
CA LYS A 131 34.43 27.86 -9.33
C LYS A 131 34.10 27.64 -7.85
N ASP A 132 35.15 27.71 -7.05
CA ASP A 132 35.11 28.31 -5.72
C ASP A 132 34.46 29.70 -5.80
N GLU A 133 33.44 29.95 -4.98
CA GLU A 133 32.94 31.26 -4.53
C GLU A 133 31.90 30.92 -3.43
N GLN A 134 32.33 30.79 -2.17
CA GLN A 134 32.23 31.84 -1.15
C GLN A 134 30.89 32.58 -1.11
N SER A 135 30.37 32.66 0.13
CA SER A 135 29.55 33.75 0.67
C SER A 135 28.06 33.48 0.92
N GLU A 136 27.74 33.72 2.19
CA GLU A 136 26.48 34.22 2.74
C GLU A 136 25.34 33.21 2.89
N GLN A 137 25.39 32.52 4.03
CA GLN A 137 24.16 32.13 4.72
C GLN A 137 23.40 33.40 5.12
N PRO A 138 22.17 33.63 4.61
CA PRO A 138 21.30 34.65 5.17
C PRO A 138 20.87 34.19 6.57
N GLU A 139 20.93 35.13 7.50
CA GLU A 139 20.47 34.97 8.86
C GLU A 139 19.08 34.36 8.91
N ARG A 140 18.93 33.33 9.75
CA ARG A 140 17.64 32.74 10.07
C ARG A 140 16.80 33.79 10.78
N SER A 141 16.00 34.54 10.00
CA SER A 141 14.84 35.25 10.52
C SER A 141 13.96 34.26 11.25
N ARG A 142 14.07 34.30 12.57
CA ARG A 142 13.21 33.64 13.53
C ARG A 142 11.80 34.16 13.30
N VAL A 143 11.02 33.44 12.48
CA VAL A 143 9.58 33.67 12.37
C VAL A 143 8.98 33.26 13.71
N GLU A 144 8.60 34.26 14.50
CA GLU A 144 7.70 34.06 15.63
C GLU A 144 6.43 33.40 15.10
N VAL A 145 6.23 32.14 15.49
CA VAL A 145 5.00 31.41 15.21
C VAL A 145 3.94 32.00 16.14
N PRO A 146 2.88 32.66 15.66
CA PRO A 146 1.81 33.12 16.52
C PRO A 146 1.15 31.91 17.18
N ALA A 147 0.90 32.02 18.49
CA ALA A 147 0.21 31.03 19.28
C ALA A 147 -1.13 30.68 18.62
N VAL A 148 -1.20 29.51 17.97
CA VAL A 148 -2.44 28.95 17.49
C VAL A 148 -3.26 28.59 18.71
N ALA A 149 -4.29 29.39 18.96
CA ALA A 149 -5.32 29.11 19.94
C ALA A 149 -5.88 27.71 19.67
N THR A 150 -5.57 26.78 20.58
CA THR A 150 -6.17 25.47 20.68
C THR A 150 -7.66 25.64 20.99
N GLY A 151 -8.45 25.88 19.94
CA GLY A 151 -9.90 25.83 20.02
C GLY A 151 -10.29 24.38 20.31
N GLU A 152 -10.75 24.13 21.53
CA GLU A 152 -11.42 22.91 21.96
C GLU A 152 -12.62 22.62 21.06
N GLY A 153 -12.38 21.95 19.94
CA GLY A 153 -13.40 21.30 19.14
C GLY A 153 -13.89 20.04 19.86
N ARG A 154 -14.58 20.21 20.99
CA ARG A 154 -15.41 19.16 21.62
C ARG A 154 -16.59 18.85 20.68
N ARG A 155 -16.31 18.17 19.57
CA ARG A 155 -17.34 17.52 18.77
C ARG A 155 -17.90 16.38 19.62
N SER A 156 -19.07 16.66 20.18
CA SER A 156 -19.87 15.79 21.03
C SER A 156 -19.93 14.36 20.46
N LEU A 157 -19.35 13.41 21.20
CA LEU A 157 -19.37 11.97 20.90
C LEU A 157 -20.81 11.39 20.91
N ALA A 158 -21.80 12.16 21.37
CA ALA A 158 -23.21 11.76 21.38
C ALA A 158 -23.82 11.66 19.97
N SER A 159 -23.32 12.41 18.98
CA SER A 159 -23.91 12.43 17.64
C SER A 159 -23.58 11.17 16.81
N VAL A 160 -22.45 10.52 17.08
CA VAL A 160 -22.01 9.35 16.30
C VAL A 160 -22.68 8.05 16.78
N SER A 161 -23.05 7.95 18.06
CA SER A 161 -23.75 6.77 18.60
C SER A 161 -25.20 6.69 18.10
N GLU A 162 -25.93 7.81 18.02
CA GLU A 162 -27.30 7.85 17.51
C GLU A 162 -27.39 7.48 16.02
N ALA A 163 -26.44 7.94 15.20
CA ALA A 163 -26.39 7.59 13.78
C ALA A 163 -26.12 6.09 13.55
N ARG A 164 -25.38 5.44 14.46
CA ARG A 164 -25.09 4.00 14.39
C ARG A 164 -26.28 3.15 14.84
N ALA A 165 -27.05 3.61 15.81
CA ALA A 165 -28.29 2.96 16.25
C ALA A 165 -29.37 2.96 15.17
N ARG A 166 -29.57 4.08 14.45
CA ARG A 166 -30.57 4.17 13.37
C ARG A 166 -30.29 3.20 12.21
N ARG A 167 -29.02 3.06 11.81
CA ARG A 167 -28.62 2.12 10.73
C ARG A 167 -28.72 0.64 11.14
N ALA A 168 -28.67 0.33 12.44
CA ALA A 168 -28.85 -1.04 12.92
C ALA A 168 -30.34 -1.45 12.89
N ALA A 169 -31.25 -0.55 13.25
CA ALA A 169 -32.69 -0.80 13.20
C ALA A 169 -33.20 -1.01 11.76
N GLU A 170 -32.73 -0.20 10.80
CA GLU A 170 -33.12 -0.28 9.39
C GLU A 170 -32.70 -1.62 8.74
N ARG A 171 -31.57 -2.20 9.17
CA ARG A 171 -31.12 -3.52 8.68
C ARG A 171 -31.98 -4.68 9.18
N GLU A 172 -32.55 -4.57 10.37
CA GLU A 172 -33.39 -5.64 10.94
C GLU A 172 -34.79 -5.64 10.32
N GLU A 173 -35.30 -4.46 9.93
CA GLU A 173 -36.56 -4.33 9.19
C GLU A 173 -36.47 -4.98 7.80
N HIS A 174 -35.37 -4.73 7.06
CA HIS A 174 -35.13 -5.38 5.77
C HIS A 174 -34.92 -6.91 5.89
N ARG A 175 -34.36 -7.40 7.00
CA ARG A 175 -34.23 -8.84 7.26
C ARG A 175 -35.59 -9.49 7.57
N SER A 176 -36.44 -8.82 8.35
CA SER A 176 -37.79 -9.31 8.65
C SER A 176 -38.67 -9.37 7.40
N ALA A 177 -38.62 -8.34 6.54
CA ALA A 177 -39.40 -8.28 5.30
C ALA A 177 -39.02 -9.40 4.30
N ARG A 178 -37.75 -9.81 4.27
CA ARG A 178 -37.30 -10.94 3.44
C ARG A 178 -37.79 -12.31 3.94
N THR A 179 -38.02 -12.43 5.25
CA THR A 179 -38.41 -13.70 5.87
C THR A 179 -39.91 -13.96 5.71
N THR A 180 -40.74 -12.92 5.70
CA THR A 180 -42.20 -13.06 5.46
C THR A 180 -42.56 -13.41 4.01
N LEU A 181 -41.78 -12.96 3.03
CA LEU A 181 -42.02 -13.29 1.61
C LEU A 181 -41.71 -14.74 1.25
N SER A 182 -40.93 -15.47 2.05
CA SER A 182 -40.61 -16.89 1.80
C SER A 182 -41.66 -17.86 2.36
N ARG A 183 -42.69 -17.36 3.07
CA ARG A 183 -43.73 -18.21 3.70
C ARG A 183 -45.00 -18.36 2.86
N TRP A 184 -45.07 -17.69 1.70
CA TRP A 184 -46.25 -17.65 0.82
C TRP A 184 -45.96 -18.14 -0.62
N ALA A 185 -44.79 -18.74 -0.84
CA ALA A 185 -44.44 -19.46 -2.07
C ALA A 185 -44.27 -20.94 -1.73
#